data_AF-A0AAD9AC90-F1
#
_entry.id   AF-A0AAD9AC90-F1
#
_cell.length_a   1.000
_cell.length_b   1.000
_cell.length_c   1.000
_cell.angle_alpha   90.00
_cell.angle_beta   90.00
_cell.angle_gamma   90.00
#
_symmetry.space_group_name_H-M   'P 1'
#
loop_
_entity.id
_entity.type
_entity.pdbx_description
1 polymer ?
#
loop_
_entity_poly.entity_id
_entity_poly.type
_entity_poly.pdbx_seq_one_letter_code
_entity_poly.pdbx_strand_id
1 'polypeptide(L)'
;MLLVKQTFRLEHSYVASIGAIITIAALAIDPFSQAMIEYRPCPQILGHEVAETPRTNNYSAGVDRLVVDVAADPSMLGAIYKGLVDPEETESLLDVKCTTGNCTFGEMGHDEYFSSLGFCHSCDDITRQVEHNETDHTYTLRSNVSSPKNLFGEYYGRQPDPSVRSSFGYGALLSASVRADYPTLVFETLMLSCMNSPTCAADMKGQPLAFRCTLTPCVERYRAEVENGRYREMKSKTPGQELNGCPIYMDLFREQPAFAAVTDSSLVNGVEQPCNPSTKWFPNSVEFSREHNVLYVPGYSLHKPKDFNETQWKFYPQKCVWAVKQDSWEGIRIMLGDLLGGDLMSNAFEYPASSTTGPPWLKRMYSDG
;
A
#
# COMPACT_ATOMS: atom_id res chain seq x y z
N MET A 1 51.64 -63.18 -53.42
CA MET A 1 53.03 -63.44 -52.99
C MET A 1 53.92 -62.56 -53.85
N LEU A 2 54.67 -61.55 -53.42
CA LEU A 2 54.96 -60.92 -52.14
C LEU A 2 55.63 -59.56 -52.51
N LEU A 3 55.27 -58.48 -51.81
CA LEU A 3 56.10 -57.29 -51.51
C LEU A 3 56.84 -56.57 -52.64
N VAL A 4 56.18 -55.60 -53.30
CA VAL A 4 56.76 -54.34 -53.84
C VAL A 4 55.57 -53.38 -53.94
N LYS A 5 55.43 -52.20 -53.36
CA LYS A 5 56.36 -51.12 -53.01
C LYS A 5 55.68 -50.26 -51.93
N GLN A 6 56.31 -50.17 -50.78
CA GLN A 6 55.93 -49.34 -49.65
C GLN A 6 56.33 -47.88 -49.92
N THR A 7 55.60 -47.15 -50.77
CA THR A 7 55.84 -45.71 -51.02
C THR A 7 54.60 -45.01 -51.60
N PHE A 8 53.48 -44.92 -50.87
CA PHE A 8 52.34 -44.03 -51.23
C PHE A 8 51.44 -43.71 -50.01
N ARG A 9 52.04 -43.33 -48.89
CA ARG A 9 51.27 -42.85 -47.72
C ARG A 9 51.95 -41.63 -47.12
N LEU A 10 51.74 -40.46 -47.73
CA LEU A 10 51.96 -39.17 -47.07
C LEU A 10 51.21 -38.02 -47.77
N GLU A 11 50.88 -38.11 -49.07
CA GLU A 11 50.13 -37.03 -49.76
C GLU A 11 48.60 -37.12 -49.62
N HIS A 12 48.02 -38.32 -49.53
CA HIS A 12 46.56 -38.49 -49.35
C HIS A 12 46.06 -38.08 -47.94
N SER A 13 46.97 -37.94 -46.97
CA SER A 13 46.60 -37.53 -45.60
C SER A 13 46.16 -36.08 -45.52
N TYR A 14 46.74 -35.21 -46.37
CA TYR A 14 46.39 -33.79 -46.40
C TYR A 14 45.00 -33.56 -46.98
N VAL A 15 44.64 -34.29 -48.05
CA VAL A 15 43.29 -34.22 -48.65
C VAL A 15 42.23 -34.71 -47.67
N ALA A 16 42.49 -35.81 -46.97
CA ALA A 16 41.60 -36.33 -45.94
C ALA A 16 41.47 -35.36 -44.74
N SER A 17 42.58 -34.74 -44.32
CA SER A 17 42.58 -33.76 -43.23
C SER A 17 41.84 -32.47 -43.59
N ILE A 18 42.03 -31.95 -44.81
CA ILE A 18 41.29 -30.78 -45.31
C ILE A 18 39.79 -31.10 -45.43
N GLY A 19 39.44 -32.29 -45.95
CA GLY A 19 38.06 -32.75 -45.99
C GLY A 19 37.42 -32.79 -44.60
N ALA A 20 38.11 -33.35 -43.61
CA ALA A 20 37.63 -33.39 -42.23
C ALA A 20 37.45 -31.99 -41.62
N ILE A 21 38.38 -31.05 -41.87
CA ILE A 21 38.27 -29.66 -41.40
C ILE A 21 37.05 -28.97 -42.03
N ILE A 22 36.85 -29.13 -43.34
CA ILE A 22 35.69 -28.55 -44.04
C ILE A 22 34.40 -29.14 -43.51
N THR A 23 34.34 -30.45 -43.27
CA THR A 23 33.15 -31.10 -42.68
C THR A 23 32.88 -30.61 -41.26
N ILE A 24 33.92 -30.48 -40.42
CA ILE A 24 33.78 -29.93 -39.05
C ILE A 24 33.31 -28.48 -39.10
N ALA A 25 33.89 -27.65 -39.98
CA ALA A 25 33.49 -26.26 -40.15
C ALA A 25 32.05 -26.15 -40.65
N ALA A 26 31.65 -26.96 -41.63
CA ALA A 26 30.28 -27.01 -42.15
C ALA A 26 29.26 -27.44 -41.09
N LEU A 27 29.61 -28.44 -40.27
CA LEU A 27 28.78 -28.90 -39.15
C LEU A 27 28.75 -27.90 -38.00
N ALA A 28 29.76 -27.04 -37.86
CA ALA A 28 29.81 -26.01 -36.83
C ALA A 28 29.01 -24.75 -37.22
N ILE A 29 29.02 -24.36 -38.50
CA ILE A 29 28.32 -23.15 -38.96
C ILE A 29 26.82 -23.20 -38.64
N ASP A 30 26.18 -24.37 -38.75
CA ASP A 30 24.75 -24.51 -38.49
C ASP A 30 24.34 -24.20 -37.01
N PRO A 31 24.93 -24.85 -35.98
CA PRO A 31 24.62 -24.51 -34.58
C PRO A 31 25.06 -23.10 -34.19
N PHE A 32 26.17 -22.57 -34.75
CA PHE A 32 26.59 -21.19 -34.48
C PHE A 32 25.66 -20.15 -35.12
N SER A 33 25.14 -20.41 -36.32
CA SER A 33 24.19 -19.52 -36.99
C SER A 33 22.86 -19.48 -36.25
N GLN A 34 22.38 -20.63 -35.77
CA GLN A 34 21.14 -20.72 -34.98
C GLN A 34 21.30 -20.09 -33.58
N ALA A 35 22.49 -20.21 -32.96
CA ALA A 35 22.78 -19.57 -31.66
C ALA A 35 23.00 -18.04 -31.76
N MET A 36 23.26 -17.51 -32.95
CA MET A 36 23.49 -16.07 -33.17
C MET A 36 22.18 -15.29 -33.37
N ILE A 37 21.06 -15.97 -33.66
CA ILE A 37 19.76 -15.31 -33.82
C ILE A 37 19.16 -15.06 -32.44
N GLU A 38 19.45 -13.89 -31.89
CA GLU A 38 18.77 -13.38 -30.71
C GLU A 38 17.42 -12.77 -31.13
N TYR A 39 16.32 -13.44 -30.82
CA TYR A 39 14.99 -12.86 -30.95
C TYR A 39 14.82 -11.77 -29.89
N ARG A 40 14.93 -10.50 -30.30
CA ARG A 40 14.57 -9.36 -29.47
C ARG A 40 13.05 -9.16 -29.53
N PRO A 41 12.34 -9.13 -28.39
CA PRO A 41 10.95 -8.70 -28.40
C PRO A 41 10.88 -7.24 -28.91
N CYS A 42 10.03 -6.99 -29.91
CA CYS A 42 9.77 -5.66 -30.44
C CYS A 42 8.33 -5.28 -30.08
N PRO A 43 8.10 -4.63 -28.92
CA PRO A 43 6.77 -4.20 -28.54
C PRO A 43 6.26 -3.15 -29.53
N GLN A 44 5.05 -3.35 -30.04
CA GLN A 44 4.37 -2.38 -30.89
C GLN A 44 3.13 -1.86 -30.17
N ILE A 45 2.96 -0.53 -30.16
CA ILE A 45 1.78 0.12 -29.60
C ILE A 45 0.61 -0.10 -30.57
N LEU A 46 -0.41 -0.84 -30.12
CA LEU A 46 -1.64 -1.03 -30.89
C LEU A 46 -2.55 0.18 -30.69
N GLY A 47 -2.57 1.11 -31.65
CA GLY A 47 -3.33 2.37 -31.55
C GLY A 47 -4.87 2.24 -31.51
N HIS A 48 -5.42 1.02 -31.62
CA HIS A 48 -6.86 0.76 -31.59
C HIS A 48 -7.35 0.03 -30.32
N GLU A 49 -6.42 -0.45 -29.49
CA GLU A 49 -6.73 -1.13 -28.23
C GLU A 49 -6.51 -0.14 -27.07
N VAL A 50 -7.48 -0.07 -26.16
CA VAL A 50 -7.41 0.80 -24.97
C VAL A 50 -7.17 -0.08 -23.75
N ALA A 51 -6.10 0.22 -23.01
CA ALA A 51 -5.84 -0.36 -21.71
C ALA A 51 -6.45 0.52 -20.61
N GLU A 52 -7.15 -0.08 -19.65
CA GLU A 52 -7.77 0.63 -18.52
C GLU A 52 -7.24 0.08 -17.19
N THR A 53 -6.87 0.99 -16.29
CA THR A 53 -6.49 0.70 -14.91
C THR A 53 -7.45 1.40 -13.95
N PRO A 54 -7.86 0.77 -12.83
CA PRO A 54 -8.79 1.37 -11.88
C PRO A 54 -8.16 2.59 -11.18
N ARG A 55 -8.97 3.62 -11.01
CA ARG A 55 -8.60 4.85 -10.32
C ARG A 55 -9.75 5.29 -9.43
N THR A 56 -9.46 5.50 -8.15
CA THR A 56 -10.47 5.94 -7.18
C THR A 56 -10.17 7.36 -6.76
N ASN A 57 -11.05 8.31 -7.09
CA ASN A 57 -10.96 9.70 -6.60
C ASN A 57 -12.02 10.04 -5.55
N ASN A 58 -13.12 9.29 -5.48
CA ASN A 58 -14.11 9.43 -4.43
C ASN A 58 -14.47 8.05 -3.88
N TYR A 59 -14.24 7.84 -2.60
CA TYR A 59 -14.59 6.59 -1.91
C TYR A 59 -15.81 6.80 -1.03
N SER A 60 -16.92 6.16 -1.40
CA SER A 60 -18.21 6.28 -0.71
C SER A 60 -18.87 4.92 -0.46
N ALA A 61 -18.11 3.82 -0.55
CA ALA A 61 -18.62 2.47 -0.30
C ALA A 61 -18.78 2.21 1.21
N GLY A 62 -19.81 1.48 1.59
CA GLY A 62 -20.15 1.20 2.99
C GLY A 62 -21.67 1.11 3.18
N VAL A 63 -22.10 0.48 4.27
CA VAL A 63 -23.54 0.34 4.58
C VAL A 63 -24.08 1.64 5.16
N ASP A 64 -25.22 2.09 4.64
CA ASP A 64 -25.94 3.24 5.16
C ASP A 64 -26.48 2.94 6.57
N ARG A 65 -26.29 3.88 7.52
CA ARG A 65 -26.63 3.77 8.96
C ARG A 65 -28.11 3.53 9.28
N LEU A 66 -28.96 3.32 8.28
CA LEU A 66 -30.32 2.82 8.47
C LEU A 66 -30.34 1.39 9.02
N VAL A 67 -29.23 0.65 8.88
CA VAL A 67 -28.97 -0.61 9.56
C VAL A 67 -28.01 -0.33 10.73
N VAL A 68 -28.27 -0.96 11.87
CA VAL A 68 -27.66 -0.67 13.19
C VAL A 68 -26.11 -0.81 13.22
N ASP A 69 -25.49 -1.39 12.19
CA ASP A 69 -24.05 -1.60 12.10
C ASP A 69 -23.42 -0.82 10.92
N VAL A 70 -22.47 0.07 11.23
CA VAL A 70 -21.57 0.67 10.23
C VAL A 70 -20.46 -0.34 9.96
N ALA A 71 -20.44 -0.89 8.74
CA ALA A 71 -19.40 -1.80 8.31
C ALA A 71 -18.66 -1.23 7.08
N ALA A 72 -17.35 -1.48 7.02
CA ALA A 72 -16.60 -1.36 5.79
C ALA A 72 -17.24 -2.24 4.70
N ASP A 73 -17.19 -1.79 3.45
CA ASP A 73 -17.73 -2.60 2.37
C ASP A 73 -16.89 -3.89 2.19
N PRO A 74 -17.47 -4.99 1.67
CA PRO A 74 -16.76 -6.26 1.54
C PRO A 74 -15.48 -6.18 0.70
N SER A 75 -15.39 -5.28 -0.29
CA SER A 75 -14.18 -5.12 -1.10
C SER A 75 -13.05 -4.49 -0.31
N MET A 76 -13.31 -3.45 0.49
CA MET A 76 -12.34 -2.87 1.40
C MET A 76 -11.93 -3.83 2.51
N LEU A 77 -12.87 -4.59 3.05
CA LEU A 77 -12.61 -5.68 4.00
C LEU A 77 -11.62 -6.70 3.40
N GLY A 78 -11.88 -7.16 2.18
CA GLY A 78 -11.00 -8.06 1.45
C GLY A 78 -9.62 -7.46 1.19
N ALA A 79 -9.56 -6.18 0.80
CA ALA A 79 -8.30 -5.48 0.55
C ALA A 79 -7.43 -5.35 1.82
N ILE A 80 -8.03 -4.99 2.96
CA ILE A 80 -7.33 -4.91 4.25
C ILE A 80 -6.80 -6.28 4.65
N TYR A 81 -7.61 -7.33 4.58
CA TYR A 81 -7.16 -8.69 4.92
C TYR A 81 -6.05 -9.18 3.99
N LYS A 82 -6.19 -8.99 2.67
CA LYS A 82 -5.16 -9.37 1.70
C LYS A 82 -3.87 -8.60 1.95
N GLY A 83 -3.94 -7.28 2.19
CA GLY A 83 -2.76 -6.48 2.50
C GLY A 83 -2.03 -6.91 3.79
N LEU A 84 -2.76 -7.37 4.80
CA LEU A 84 -2.19 -7.83 6.06
C LEU A 84 -1.61 -9.25 6.00
N VAL A 85 -2.23 -10.15 5.24
CA VAL A 85 -1.82 -11.56 5.17
C VAL A 85 -0.84 -11.80 4.02
N ASP A 86 -1.08 -11.17 2.87
CA ASP A 86 -0.38 -11.42 1.61
C ASP A 86 -0.27 -10.15 0.73
N PRO A 87 0.60 -9.20 1.12
CA PRO A 87 0.79 -7.93 0.44
C PRO A 87 1.41 -8.07 -0.96
N GLU A 88 2.05 -9.19 -1.28
CA GLU A 88 2.71 -9.40 -2.59
C GLU A 88 1.70 -9.69 -3.72
N GLU A 89 0.47 -10.02 -3.37
CA GLU A 89 -0.59 -10.37 -4.32
C GLU A 89 -1.79 -9.41 -4.25
N THR A 90 -1.67 -8.23 -3.64
CA THR A 90 -2.77 -7.26 -3.61
C THR A 90 -3.17 -6.77 -5.00
N GLU A 91 -2.24 -6.80 -5.95
CA GLU A 91 -2.45 -6.45 -7.36
C GLU A 91 -3.50 -7.34 -8.04
N SER A 92 -3.70 -8.57 -7.54
CA SER A 92 -4.72 -9.50 -8.06
C SER A 92 -6.17 -9.07 -7.76
N LEU A 93 -6.35 -8.10 -6.85
CA LEU A 93 -7.66 -7.56 -6.49
C LEU A 93 -8.14 -6.49 -7.48
N LEU A 94 -7.29 -6.04 -8.40
CA LEU A 94 -7.57 -4.94 -9.30
C LEU A 94 -8.16 -5.45 -10.62
N ASP A 95 -9.26 -4.85 -11.05
CA ASP A 95 -9.89 -5.13 -12.34
C ASP A 95 -9.23 -4.28 -13.44
N VAL A 96 -8.26 -4.87 -14.13
CA VAL A 96 -7.44 -4.21 -15.17
C VAL A 96 -7.82 -4.75 -16.53
N LYS A 97 -8.13 -3.86 -17.48
CA LYS A 97 -8.40 -4.24 -18.86
C LYS A 97 -7.15 -4.08 -19.70
N CYS A 98 -6.57 -5.21 -20.11
CA CYS A 98 -5.42 -5.27 -21.01
C CYS A 98 -5.53 -6.52 -21.91
N THR A 99 -6.02 -6.33 -23.14
CA THR A 99 -6.30 -7.43 -24.09
C THR A 99 -5.03 -8.09 -24.63
N THR A 100 -3.93 -7.36 -24.71
CA THR A 100 -2.64 -7.83 -25.24
C THR A 100 -1.80 -8.59 -24.21
N GLY A 101 -2.14 -8.47 -22.92
CA GLY A 101 -1.29 -8.93 -21.82
C GLY A 101 0.01 -8.15 -21.63
N ASN A 102 0.27 -7.10 -22.43
CA ASN A 102 1.41 -6.20 -22.31
C ASN A 102 0.92 -4.76 -22.51
N CYS A 103 0.68 -4.03 -21.42
CA CYS A 103 0.07 -2.70 -21.45
C CYS A 103 0.83 -1.70 -20.58
N THR A 104 0.86 -0.45 -21.03
CA THR A 104 1.40 0.71 -20.29
C THR A 104 0.34 1.80 -20.23
N PHE A 105 0.24 2.52 -19.11
CA PHE A 105 -0.89 3.44 -18.82
C PHE A 105 -0.50 4.94 -18.86
N GLY A 106 0.22 5.36 -19.90
CA GLY A 106 0.61 6.77 -20.13
C GLY A 106 0.63 7.12 -21.62
N GLU A 107 0.70 8.41 -21.95
CA GLU A 107 0.77 8.85 -23.35
C GLU A 107 1.99 8.24 -24.05
N MET A 108 1.77 7.50 -25.15
CA MET A 108 2.82 6.91 -25.98
C MET A 108 3.90 6.08 -25.24
N GLY A 109 3.55 5.43 -24.13
CA GLY A 109 4.48 4.59 -23.38
C GLY A 109 5.48 5.37 -22.53
N HIS A 110 5.20 6.64 -22.22
CA HIS A 110 5.95 7.39 -21.22
C HIS A 110 5.62 6.90 -19.78
N ASP A 111 6.61 7.01 -18.90
CA ASP A 111 6.56 6.62 -17.48
C ASP A 111 5.72 7.60 -16.65
N GLU A 112 4.44 7.72 -16.99
CA GLU A 112 3.52 8.61 -16.30
C GLU A 112 2.94 7.97 -15.05
N TYR A 113 2.71 8.81 -14.05
CA TYR A 113 2.12 8.38 -12.79
C TYR A 113 0.68 8.90 -12.71
N PHE A 114 -0.30 8.01 -12.62
CA PHE A 114 -1.67 8.39 -12.31
C PHE A 114 -1.87 8.50 -10.80
N SER A 115 -2.83 9.31 -10.39
CA SER A 115 -3.19 9.47 -8.99
C SER A 115 -4.37 8.58 -8.62
N SER A 116 -4.35 7.98 -7.43
CA SER A 116 -5.48 7.25 -6.84
C SER A 116 -5.54 7.50 -5.33
N LEU A 117 -6.71 7.36 -4.72
CA LEU A 117 -6.85 7.33 -3.26
C LEU A 117 -6.11 6.13 -2.69
N GLY A 118 -5.38 6.36 -1.61
CA GLY A 118 -4.71 5.33 -0.82
C GLY A 118 -4.58 5.75 0.64
N PHE A 119 -3.74 5.04 1.37
CA PHE A 119 -3.40 5.34 2.75
C PHE A 119 -1.92 5.69 2.88
N CYS A 120 -1.66 6.88 3.39
CA CYS A 120 -0.34 7.30 3.82
C CYS A 120 -0.14 6.81 5.25
N HIS A 121 1.10 6.44 5.57
CA HIS A 121 1.46 5.95 6.89
C HIS A 121 2.73 6.64 7.40
N SER A 122 2.82 6.79 8.71
CA SER A 122 4.02 7.20 9.42
C SER A 122 4.09 6.43 10.73
N CYS A 123 5.29 6.03 11.16
CA CYS A 123 5.49 5.33 12.43
C CYS A 123 6.64 5.95 13.19
N ASP A 124 6.39 6.34 14.43
CA ASP A 124 7.38 6.88 15.36
C ASP A 124 7.82 5.80 16.34
N ASP A 125 9.13 5.69 16.55
CA ASP A 125 9.69 4.88 17.63
C ASP A 125 9.45 5.58 18.98
N ILE A 126 8.61 4.96 19.81
CA ILE A 126 8.23 5.41 21.14
C ILE A 126 8.77 4.49 22.23
N THR A 127 9.76 3.65 21.93
CA THR A 127 10.37 2.69 22.88
C THR A 127 10.83 3.35 24.18
N ARG A 128 11.28 4.61 24.13
CA ARG A 128 11.71 5.38 25.31
C ARG A 128 10.57 5.72 26.29
N GLN A 129 9.31 5.57 25.86
CA GLN A 129 8.12 5.79 26.70
C GLN A 129 7.70 4.52 27.45
N VAL A 130 8.39 3.39 27.22
CA VAL A 130 8.12 2.14 27.93
C VAL A 130 8.71 2.21 29.34
N GLU A 131 7.86 2.02 30.33
CA GLU A 131 8.23 1.89 31.74
C GLU A 131 8.47 0.40 32.07
N HIS A 132 9.51 0.08 32.85
CA HIS A 132 9.77 -1.29 33.30
C HIS A 132 9.59 -1.37 34.81
N ASN A 133 8.66 -2.23 35.25
CA ASN A 133 8.47 -2.57 36.65
C ASN A 133 9.33 -3.80 36.98
N GLU A 134 10.44 -3.58 37.69
CA GLU A 134 11.38 -4.63 38.08
C GLU A 134 10.79 -5.67 39.03
N THR A 135 9.76 -5.30 39.82
CA THR A 135 9.12 -6.16 40.82
C THR A 135 8.26 -7.24 40.16
N ASP A 136 7.51 -6.84 39.13
CA ASP A 136 6.58 -7.71 38.40
C ASP A 136 7.14 -8.16 37.04
N HIS A 137 8.39 -7.80 36.74
CA HIS A 137 9.06 -8.02 35.45
C HIS A 137 8.16 -7.67 34.26
N THR A 138 7.50 -6.52 34.37
CA THR A 138 6.46 -6.10 33.42
C THR A 138 6.86 -4.79 32.76
N TYR A 139 6.73 -4.75 31.43
CA TYR A 139 6.90 -3.55 30.62
C TYR A 139 5.54 -2.93 30.36
N THR A 140 5.41 -1.64 30.63
CA THR A 140 4.18 -0.88 30.46
C THR A 140 4.36 0.27 29.50
N LEU A 141 3.46 0.37 28.53
CA LEU A 141 3.31 1.56 27.69
C LEU A 141 1.99 2.24 28.06
N ARG A 142 2.08 3.49 28.53
CA ARG A 142 0.89 4.31 28.83
C ARG A 142 0.48 5.08 27.58
N SER A 143 -0.68 4.74 27.03
CA SER A 143 -1.23 5.46 25.89
C SER A 143 -1.85 6.80 26.34
N ASN A 144 -1.36 7.90 25.79
CA ASN A 144 -1.85 9.26 26.08
C ASN A 144 -2.59 9.89 24.90
N VAL A 145 -2.90 9.15 23.84
CA VAL A 145 -3.47 9.78 22.64
C VAL A 145 -4.99 9.91 22.77
N SER A 146 -5.35 10.93 23.56
CA SER A 146 -6.59 11.73 23.59
C SER A 146 -7.97 11.08 23.82
N SER A 147 -8.77 11.77 24.64
CA SER A 147 -10.11 11.39 25.12
C SER A 147 -11.16 12.44 24.69
N PRO A 148 -12.45 12.08 24.51
CA PRO A 148 -13.34 12.12 25.66
C PRO A 148 -14.26 10.88 25.68
N LYS A 149 -13.77 9.85 26.35
CA LYS A 149 -14.47 8.87 27.22
C LYS A 149 -13.48 7.74 27.51
N ASN A 150 -12.72 7.91 28.58
CA ASN A 150 -12.19 6.84 29.45
C ASN A 150 -11.75 5.53 28.76
N LEU A 151 -10.63 5.54 28.05
CA LEU A 151 -9.84 4.34 27.81
C LEU A 151 -8.37 4.69 28.04
N PHE A 152 -7.97 4.70 29.31
CA PHE A 152 -6.57 4.46 29.64
C PHE A 152 -6.30 2.99 29.30
N GLY A 153 -5.58 2.72 28.23
CA GLY A 153 -5.03 1.41 27.93
C GLY A 153 -3.62 1.33 28.49
N GLU A 154 -3.42 0.55 29.56
CA GLU A 154 -2.08 0.12 29.94
C GLU A 154 -1.78 -1.18 29.19
N TYR A 155 -0.72 -1.19 28.37
CA TYR A 155 -0.28 -2.39 27.67
C TYR A 155 0.83 -3.06 28.46
N TYR A 156 0.69 -4.36 28.71
CA TYR A 156 1.64 -5.13 29.52
C TYR A 156 2.39 -6.15 28.66
N GLY A 157 3.72 -6.10 28.68
CA GLY A 157 4.59 -7.22 28.30
C GLY A 157 5.18 -7.84 29.54
N ARG A 158 4.83 -9.08 29.90
CA ARG A 158 5.34 -9.74 31.11
C ARG A 158 6.51 -10.67 30.78
N GLN A 159 7.56 -10.66 31.61
CA GLN A 159 8.55 -11.72 31.66
C GLN A 159 8.34 -12.48 32.97
N PRO A 160 7.50 -13.53 33.04
CA PRO A 160 7.89 -14.86 32.57
C PRO A 160 6.68 -15.74 32.16
N ASP A 161 5.59 -15.14 31.69
CA ASP A 161 4.41 -15.91 31.25
C ASP A 161 4.63 -16.41 29.81
N PRO A 162 4.56 -17.72 29.53
CA PRO A 162 4.71 -18.25 28.18
C PRO A 162 3.63 -17.74 27.19
N SER A 163 2.60 -17.04 27.66
CA SER A 163 1.46 -16.61 26.85
C SER A 163 1.53 -15.20 26.23
N VAL A 164 2.44 -14.31 26.62
CA VAL A 164 2.46 -12.93 26.08
C VAL A 164 3.88 -12.43 25.82
N ARG A 165 4.26 -12.25 24.56
CA ARG A 165 5.60 -11.75 24.16
C ARG A 165 5.59 -10.60 23.18
N SER A 166 4.47 -10.43 22.50
CA SER A 166 4.08 -9.16 21.92
C SER A 166 2.64 -8.93 22.32
N SER A 167 2.39 -7.81 23.00
CA SER A 167 1.04 -7.37 23.31
C SER A 167 0.66 -6.32 22.30
N PHE A 168 -0.27 -6.64 21.39
CA PHE A 168 -0.84 -5.60 20.56
C PHE A 168 -1.98 -4.96 21.32
N GLY A 169 -1.63 -3.80 21.82
CA GLY A 169 -2.59 -2.90 22.36
C GLY A 169 -3.47 -2.33 21.28
N TYR A 170 -4.77 -2.58 21.33
CA TYR A 170 -5.65 -1.62 20.68
C TYR A 170 -5.60 -0.32 21.47
N GLY A 171 -5.04 0.70 20.87
CA GLY A 171 -5.38 2.07 21.21
C GLY A 171 -6.10 2.60 20.01
N ALA A 172 -7.43 2.69 20.06
CA ALA A 172 -8.12 3.62 19.19
C ALA A 172 -7.66 5.00 19.63
N LEU A 173 -6.71 5.58 18.92
CA LEU A 173 -6.48 7.00 19.06
C LEU A 173 -7.56 7.65 18.20
N LEU A 174 -8.72 7.80 18.82
CA LEU A 174 -9.56 8.94 18.52
C LEU A 174 -8.68 10.14 18.88
N SER A 175 -8.09 10.79 17.88
CA SER A 175 -7.54 12.12 18.09
C SER A 175 -8.68 13.02 18.58
N ALA A 176 -8.81 13.11 19.89
CA ALA A 176 -9.50 14.17 20.59
C ALA A 176 -8.46 15.16 21.11
N SER A 177 -7.45 15.47 20.30
CA SER A 177 -6.84 16.79 20.37
C SER A 177 -7.84 17.74 19.75
N VAL A 178 -8.45 18.54 20.62
CA VAL A 178 -9.43 19.62 20.40
C VAL A 178 -8.81 20.76 19.57
N ARG A 179 -8.30 20.44 18.38
CA ARG A 179 -7.94 21.36 17.31
C ARG A 179 -8.26 20.68 15.97
N ALA A 180 -9.52 20.84 15.57
CA ALA A 180 -9.96 21.02 14.17
C ALA A 180 -9.74 19.94 13.09
N ASP A 181 -9.19 18.74 13.34
CA ASP A 181 -8.97 17.72 12.29
C ASP A 181 -9.77 16.42 12.51
N TYR A 182 -10.42 15.86 11.46
CA TYR A 182 -11.08 14.52 11.52
C TYR A 182 -10.05 13.43 11.87
N PRO A 183 -10.45 12.38 12.60
CA PRO A 183 -9.51 11.45 13.21
C PRO A 183 -8.86 10.56 12.15
N THR A 184 -7.58 10.82 11.89
CA THR A 184 -6.64 9.84 11.32
C THR A 184 -6.59 8.61 12.23
N LEU A 185 -6.41 7.42 11.68
CA LEU A 185 -6.27 6.22 12.49
C LEU A 185 -4.86 6.19 13.08
N VAL A 186 -4.72 6.33 14.39
CA VAL A 186 -3.42 6.13 15.07
C VAL A 186 -3.53 4.91 15.98
N PHE A 187 -2.50 4.08 15.99
CA PHE A 187 -2.38 2.89 16.84
C PHE A 187 -0.97 2.76 17.41
N GLU A 188 -0.84 2.07 18.53
CA GLU A 188 0.42 1.85 19.22
C GLU A 188 0.69 0.35 19.38
N THR A 189 1.94 -0.06 19.33
CA THR A 189 2.34 -1.45 19.54
C THR A 189 3.47 -1.53 20.57
N LEU A 190 3.45 -2.61 21.38
CA LEU A 190 4.48 -2.94 22.36
C LEU A 190 4.92 -4.40 22.17
N MET A 191 6.19 -4.59 21.81
CA MET A 191 6.79 -5.90 21.57
C MET A 191 8.01 -6.10 22.46
N LEU A 192 8.33 -7.36 22.78
CA LEU A 192 9.59 -7.72 23.42
C LEU A 192 10.43 -8.51 22.42
N SER A 193 11.54 -7.93 21.98
CA SER A 193 12.49 -8.58 21.08
C SER A 193 13.65 -9.21 21.83
N CYS A 194 14.12 -10.34 21.32
CA CYS A 194 15.34 -11.01 21.74
C CYS A 194 16.44 -10.99 20.66
N MET A 195 16.22 -10.27 19.54
CA MET A 195 17.21 -10.15 18.48
C MET A 195 18.47 -9.54 19.10
N ASN A 196 19.57 -10.30 19.06
CA ASN A 196 20.92 -9.96 19.57
C ASN A 196 21.26 -10.33 21.02
N SER A 197 20.41 -11.08 21.74
CA SER A 197 20.81 -11.67 23.04
C SER A 197 20.79 -13.21 22.99
N PRO A 198 21.96 -13.88 22.89
CA PRO A 198 22.03 -15.34 22.93
C PRO A 198 21.60 -15.91 24.29
N THR A 199 21.52 -15.08 25.33
CA THR A 199 21.05 -15.46 26.66
C THR A 199 19.62 -14.98 26.95
N CYS A 200 18.88 -14.41 25.98
CA CYS A 200 17.51 -13.92 26.21
C CYS A 200 16.58 -15.00 26.80
N ALA A 201 16.75 -16.26 26.35
CA ALA A 201 16.02 -17.42 26.86
C ALA A 201 16.49 -17.85 28.26
N ALA A 202 17.75 -17.61 28.63
CA ALA A 202 18.34 -18.02 29.90
C ALA A 202 18.14 -16.97 31.00
N ASP A 203 18.27 -15.68 30.66
CA ASP A 203 18.13 -14.55 31.58
C ASP A 203 16.71 -14.00 31.62
N MET A 204 15.82 -14.49 30.73
CA MET A 204 14.45 -13.98 30.55
C MET A 204 14.44 -12.45 30.49
N LYS A 205 15.38 -11.81 29.77
CA LYS A 205 15.50 -10.34 29.62
C LYS A 205 15.44 -9.97 28.14
N GLY A 206 14.27 -9.52 27.69
CA GLY A 206 14.03 -9.01 26.34
C GLY A 206 14.22 -7.50 26.29
N GLN A 207 14.44 -6.97 25.09
CA GLN A 207 14.44 -5.54 24.83
C GLN A 207 13.02 -5.11 24.41
N PRO A 208 12.39 -4.15 25.11
CA PRO A 208 11.12 -3.61 24.67
C PRO A 208 11.32 -2.82 23.37
N LEU A 209 10.35 -2.93 22.47
CA LEU A 209 10.19 -2.12 21.27
C LEU A 209 8.77 -1.57 21.27
N ALA A 210 8.61 -0.27 21.01
CA ALA A 210 7.30 0.33 20.89
C ALA A 210 7.22 1.32 19.73
N PHE A 211 6.13 1.26 18.98
CA PHE A 211 5.89 2.12 17.83
C PHE A 211 4.51 2.77 17.91
N ARG A 212 4.40 4.02 17.45
CA ARG A 212 3.14 4.73 17.24
C ARG A 212 2.97 4.98 15.76
N CYS A 213 1.96 4.38 15.15
CA CYS A 213 1.73 4.47 13.71
C CYS A 213 0.44 5.21 13.42
N THR A 214 0.49 6.09 12.42
CA THR A 214 -0.66 6.84 11.88
C THR A 214 -0.98 6.34 10.47
N LEU A 215 -2.27 6.23 10.17
CA LEU A 215 -2.83 5.93 8.85
C LEU A 215 -3.82 7.03 8.46
N THR A 216 -3.52 7.70 7.35
CA THR A 216 -4.28 8.86 6.85
C THR A 216 -4.65 8.66 5.38
N PRO A 217 -5.91 8.90 4.97
CA PRO A 217 -6.26 8.91 3.56
C PRO A 217 -5.41 9.92 2.79
N CYS A 218 -4.83 9.51 1.67
CA CYS A 218 -4.02 10.41 0.85
C CYS A 218 -4.15 10.11 -0.65
N VAL A 219 -3.69 11.06 -1.47
CA VAL A 219 -3.57 10.90 -2.91
C VAL A 219 -2.17 10.38 -3.21
N GLU A 220 -2.11 9.14 -3.67
CA GLU A 220 -0.86 8.49 -4.07
C GLU A 220 -0.73 8.44 -5.58
N ARG A 221 0.52 8.47 -6.05
CA ARG A 221 0.84 8.42 -7.47
C ARG A 221 1.47 7.08 -7.82
N TYR A 222 0.93 6.39 -8.81
CA TYR A 222 1.36 5.07 -9.25
C TYR A 222 1.70 5.08 -10.72
N ARG A 223 2.80 4.41 -11.05
CA ARG A 223 3.07 3.93 -12.41
C ARG A 223 2.56 2.50 -12.47
N ALA A 224 1.80 2.17 -13.50
CA ALA A 224 1.34 0.82 -13.71
C ALA A 224 1.84 0.23 -15.04
N GLU A 225 2.03 -1.08 -15.04
CA GLU A 225 2.34 -1.85 -16.24
C GLU A 225 1.69 -3.24 -16.13
N VAL A 226 1.32 -3.80 -17.27
CA VAL A 226 0.97 -5.22 -17.38
C VAL A 226 2.08 -5.86 -18.18
N GLU A 227 2.72 -6.89 -17.62
CA GLU A 227 3.72 -7.71 -18.31
C GLU A 227 3.28 -9.17 -18.24
N ASN A 228 3.17 -9.83 -19.40
CA ASN A 228 2.72 -11.22 -19.52
C ASN A 228 1.39 -11.50 -18.78
N GLY A 229 0.46 -10.54 -18.82
CA GLY A 229 -0.85 -10.62 -18.17
C GLY A 229 -0.82 -10.35 -16.66
N ARG A 230 0.34 -10.07 -16.06
CA ARG A 230 0.45 -9.70 -14.64
C ARG A 230 0.53 -8.19 -14.52
N TYR A 231 -0.46 -7.62 -13.83
CA TYR A 231 -0.47 -6.20 -13.47
C TYR A 231 0.51 -5.92 -12.34
N ARG A 232 1.22 -4.79 -12.42
CA ARG A 232 2.12 -4.29 -11.39
C ARG A 232 1.97 -2.79 -11.18
N GLU A 233 2.00 -2.35 -9.92
CA GLU A 233 2.00 -0.94 -9.53
C GLU A 233 3.28 -0.55 -8.82
N MET A 234 3.88 0.54 -9.28
CA MET A 234 5.08 1.14 -8.72
C MET A 234 4.72 2.52 -8.16
N LYS A 235 4.73 2.63 -6.84
CA LYS A 235 4.50 3.88 -6.14
C LYS A 235 5.57 4.92 -6.49
N SER A 236 5.16 6.17 -6.64
CA SER A 236 6.07 7.31 -6.81
C SER A 236 6.95 7.50 -5.57
N LYS A 237 8.17 7.97 -5.78
CA LYS A 237 9.07 8.37 -4.67
C LYS A 237 8.62 9.68 -4.02
N THR A 238 7.83 10.49 -4.72
CA THR A 238 7.25 11.70 -4.16
C THR A 238 6.18 11.29 -3.14
N PRO A 239 6.24 11.80 -1.89
CA PRO A 239 5.21 11.53 -0.90
C PRO A 239 3.82 11.89 -1.41
N GLY A 240 2.82 11.05 -1.09
CA GLY A 240 1.43 11.33 -1.37
C GLY A 240 0.95 12.61 -0.68
N GLN A 241 -0.07 13.24 -1.25
CA GLN A 241 -0.73 14.39 -0.62
C GLN A 241 -1.82 13.88 0.32
N GLU A 242 -1.62 14.04 1.63
CA GLU A 242 -2.64 13.72 2.63
C GLU A 242 -3.93 14.50 2.37
N LEU A 243 -5.07 13.84 2.53
CA LEU A 243 -6.35 14.52 2.53
C LEU A 243 -6.55 15.17 3.89
N ASN A 244 -7.07 16.38 3.88
CA ASN A 244 -7.35 17.10 5.11
C ASN A 244 -8.73 16.69 5.64
N GLY A 245 -8.83 16.60 6.96
CA GLY A 245 -10.11 16.49 7.63
C GLY A 245 -10.96 17.73 7.35
N CYS A 246 -12.24 17.55 7.06
CA CYS A 246 -13.20 18.64 7.12
C CYS A 246 -13.31 19.21 8.58
N PRO A 247 -13.73 20.45 8.83
CA PRO A 247 -13.88 20.94 10.21
C PRO A 247 -15.13 20.40 10.93
N ILE A 248 -14.98 19.98 12.20
CA ILE A 248 -16.02 19.42 13.10
C ILE A 248 -17.30 20.27 13.21
N TYR A 249 -17.23 21.59 12.97
CA TYR A 249 -18.41 22.48 13.01
C TYR A 249 -19.46 22.16 11.93
N MET A 250 -19.18 21.25 10.99
CA MET A 250 -20.09 20.80 9.93
C MET A 250 -20.76 19.43 10.20
N ASP A 251 -20.54 18.83 11.37
CA ASP A 251 -21.02 17.49 11.79
C ASP A 251 -22.54 17.25 11.76
N LEU A 252 -23.34 18.28 11.44
CA LEU A 252 -24.79 18.14 11.30
C LEU A 252 -25.21 17.48 9.98
N PHE A 253 -24.28 17.24 9.04
CA PHE A 253 -24.59 16.70 7.71
C PHE A 253 -23.80 15.42 7.40
N ARG A 254 -24.44 14.28 7.65
CA ARG A 254 -23.95 12.89 7.44
C ARG A 254 -23.48 12.57 6.02
N GLU A 255 -23.73 13.46 5.07
CA GLU A 255 -23.41 13.28 3.66
C GLU A 255 -22.18 14.08 3.20
N GLN A 256 -21.45 14.70 4.14
CA GLN A 256 -20.17 15.33 3.87
C GLN A 256 -19.04 14.28 3.82
N PRO A 257 -17.98 14.52 3.05
CA PRO A 257 -16.77 13.73 3.15
C PRO A 257 -16.06 14.02 4.48
N ALA A 258 -15.54 12.97 5.13
CA ALA A 258 -14.67 13.11 6.30
C ALA A 258 -13.32 13.73 5.90
N PHE A 259 -12.82 13.35 4.72
CA PHE A 259 -11.57 13.83 4.19
C PHE A 259 -11.77 14.34 2.77
N ALA A 260 -11.16 15.48 2.46
CA ALA A 260 -11.13 15.96 1.09
C ALA A 260 -9.86 16.75 0.77
N ALA A 261 -9.45 16.69 -0.49
CA ALA A 261 -8.36 17.46 -1.03
C ALA A 261 -8.54 17.75 -2.51
N VAL A 262 -7.78 18.70 -3.01
CA VAL A 262 -7.68 19.00 -4.44
C VAL A 262 -6.21 18.97 -4.83
N THR A 263 -5.90 18.26 -5.92
CA THR A 263 -4.56 18.27 -6.52
C THR A 263 -4.45 19.36 -7.58
N ASP A 264 -3.22 19.74 -7.92
CA ASP A 264 -2.98 20.76 -8.97
C ASP A 264 -3.04 20.19 -10.39
N SER A 265 -2.87 18.88 -10.53
CA SER A 265 -3.05 18.13 -11.77
C SER A 265 -3.56 16.72 -11.49
N SER A 266 -4.06 16.06 -12.54
CA SER A 266 -4.39 14.64 -12.50
C SER A 266 -4.26 14.02 -13.90
N LEU A 267 -3.60 12.88 -13.99
CA LEU A 267 -3.59 12.04 -15.18
C LEU A 267 -4.97 11.42 -15.37
N VAL A 268 -5.60 11.68 -16.52
CA VAL A 268 -6.87 11.06 -16.91
C VAL A 268 -6.83 10.75 -18.39
N ASN A 269 -7.15 9.49 -18.74
CA ASN A 269 -7.09 8.96 -20.10
C ASN A 269 -5.70 9.14 -20.74
N GLY A 270 -4.65 8.89 -19.96
CA GLY A 270 -3.26 8.96 -20.43
C GLY A 270 -2.76 10.39 -20.70
N VAL A 271 -3.45 11.43 -20.23
CA VAL A 271 -3.01 12.83 -20.40
C VAL A 271 -3.06 13.54 -19.05
N GLU A 272 -1.99 14.24 -18.69
CA GLU A 272 -1.92 15.04 -17.46
C GLU A 272 -2.74 16.33 -17.67
N GLN A 273 -3.78 16.51 -16.87
CA GLN A 273 -4.69 17.65 -17.03
C GLN A 273 -4.58 18.59 -15.82
N PRO A 274 -4.46 19.92 -16.04
CA PRO A 274 -4.36 20.88 -14.96
C PRO A 274 -5.71 21.05 -14.24
N CYS A 275 -5.66 21.22 -12.93
CA CYS A 275 -6.82 21.35 -12.05
C CYS A 275 -7.09 22.81 -11.69
N ASN A 276 -7.24 23.64 -12.72
CA ASN A 276 -7.46 25.08 -12.56
C ASN A 276 -8.84 25.38 -11.96
N PRO A 277 -8.93 26.24 -10.93
CA PRO A 277 -10.21 26.66 -10.38
C PRO A 277 -10.95 27.64 -11.29
N SER A 278 -12.28 27.62 -11.23
CA SER A 278 -13.17 28.62 -11.81
C SER A 278 -14.09 29.23 -10.75
N THR A 279 -14.42 30.51 -10.89
CA THR A 279 -15.48 31.15 -10.06
C THR A 279 -16.88 30.87 -10.60
N LYS A 280 -16.98 30.40 -11.85
CA LYS A 280 -18.24 30.03 -12.49
C LYS A 280 -18.33 28.52 -12.60
N TRP A 281 -19.54 28.00 -12.39
CA TRP A 281 -19.84 26.60 -12.64
C TRP A 281 -19.53 26.21 -14.09
N PHE A 282 -19.05 24.97 -14.28
CA PHE A 282 -18.87 24.33 -15.58
C PHE A 282 -19.25 22.84 -15.50
N PRO A 283 -19.52 22.16 -16.63
CA PRO A 283 -19.88 20.74 -16.63
C PRO A 283 -18.84 19.87 -15.92
N ASN A 284 -19.29 18.89 -15.13
CA ASN A 284 -18.44 18.00 -14.32
C ASN A 284 -17.51 18.72 -13.33
N SER A 285 -17.93 19.89 -12.85
CA SER A 285 -17.26 20.60 -11.77
C SER A 285 -17.94 20.36 -10.42
N VAL A 286 -17.13 20.38 -9.37
CA VAL A 286 -17.57 20.37 -7.98
C VAL A 286 -17.03 21.61 -7.28
N GLU A 287 -17.79 22.11 -6.32
CA GLU A 287 -17.42 23.31 -5.61
C GLU A 287 -16.64 22.96 -4.34
N PHE A 288 -15.46 23.55 -4.15
CA PHE A 288 -14.54 23.21 -3.08
C PHE A 288 -13.88 24.46 -2.49
N SER A 289 -13.70 24.50 -1.18
CA SER A 289 -12.92 25.51 -0.47
C SER A 289 -11.54 24.96 -0.12
N ARG A 290 -10.49 25.39 -0.83
CA ARG A 290 -9.10 24.99 -0.53
C ARG A 290 -8.60 25.49 0.83
N GLU A 291 -9.14 26.61 1.32
CA GLU A 291 -8.72 27.20 2.59
C GLU A 291 -9.17 26.36 3.79
N HIS A 292 -10.35 25.74 3.69
CA HIS A 292 -10.96 24.98 4.77
C HIS A 292 -11.04 23.47 4.49
N ASN A 293 -10.59 23.05 3.30
CA ASN A 293 -10.66 21.68 2.81
C ASN A 293 -12.06 21.06 2.80
N VAL A 294 -13.06 21.87 2.43
CA VAL A 294 -14.47 21.46 2.41
C VAL A 294 -14.97 21.31 0.98
N LEU A 295 -15.53 20.14 0.67
CA LEU A 295 -16.28 19.88 -0.55
C LEU A 295 -17.75 20.25 -0.35
N TYR A 296 -18.31 21.04 -1.25
CA TYR A 296 -19.74 21.33 -1.24
C TYR A 296 -20.52 20.22 -1.96
N VAL A 297 -21.47 19.62 -1.26
CA VAL A 297 -22.39 18.62 -1.82
C VAL A 297 -23.79 19.23 -1.97
N PRO A 298 -24.29 19.45 -3.21
CA PRO A 298 -25.63 19.98 -3.46
C PRO A 298 -26.73 19.06 -2.90
N GLY A 299 -27.79 19.65 -2.32
CA GLY A 299 -28.95 18.91 -1.80
C GLY A 299 -28.87 18.50 -0.33
N TYR A 300 -27.67 18.51 0.26
CA TYR A 300 -27.45 18.04 1.64
C TYR A 300 -26.87 19.12 2.55
N SER A 301 -26.09 20.05 1.99
CA SER A 301 -25.65 21.24 2.70
C SER A 301 -26.82 22.23 2.72
N LEU A 302 -27.60 22.29 3.80
CA LEU A 302 -28.77 23.19 3.88
C LEU A 302 -28.37 24.64 3.58
N HIS A 303 -27.15 25.06 3.91
CA HIS A 303 -26.52 26.31 3.47
C HIS A 303 -25.00 26.11 3.39
N LYS A 304 -24.29 26.85 2.52
CA LYS A 304 -22.85 27.06 2.71
C LYS A 304 -22.65 27.60 4.13
N PRO A 305 -21.66 27.12 4.89
CA PRO A 305 -21.42 27.63 6.23
C PRO A 305 -21.32 29.15 6.18
N LYS A 306 -22.18 29.84 6.95
CA LYS A 306 -22.40 31.30 6.86
C LYS A 306 -21.15 32.12 7.15
N ASP A 307 -20.17 31.51 7.82
CA ASP A 307 -18.89 32.11 8.18
C ASP A 307 -17.87 32.10 7.02
N PHE A 308 -18.16 31.40 5.93
CA PHE A 308 -17.26 31.27 4.80
C PHE A 308 -17.59 32.35 3.78
N ASN A 309 -16.58 33.13 3.38
CA ASN A 309 -16.75 34.14 2.35
C ASN A 309 -17.05 33.44 1.00
N GLU A 310 -18.01 33.97 0.24
CA GLU A 310 -18.38 33.41 -1.07
C GLU A 310 -17.19 33.33 -2.06
N THR A 311 -16.20 34.21 -1.89
CA THR A 311 -14.95 34.24 -2.69
C THR A 311 -14.00 33.07 -2.44
N GLN A 312 -14.20 32.32 -1.36
CA GLN A 312 -13.37 31.16 -0.99
C GLN A 312 -13.80 29.87 -1.68
N TRP A 313 -15.02 29.84 -2.23
CA TRP A 313 -15.54 28.69 -2.96
C TRP A 313 -15.19 28.80 -4.44
N LYS A 314 -14.60 27.73 -4.99
CA LYS A 314 -14.25 27.66 -6.41
C LYS A 314 -14.70 26.32 -6.97
N PHE A 315 -15.05 26.33 -8.25
CA PHE A 315 -15.36 25.13 -9.02
C PHE A 315 -14.08 24.50 -9.54
N TYR A 316 -13.88 23.21 -9.22
CA TYR A 316 -12.78 22.40 -9.73
C TYR A 316 -13.33 21.25 -10.57
N PRO A 317 -12.57 20.74 -11.55
CA PRO A 317 -12.97 19.52 -12.25
C PRO A 317 -13.11 18.37 -11.25
N GLN A 318 -14.20 17.59 -11.33
CA GLN A 318 -14.47 16.49 -10.37
C GLN A 318 -13.32 15.49 -10.27
N LYS A 319 -12.62 15.23 -11.39
CA LYS A 319 -11.43 14.36 -11.43
C LYS A 319 -10.27 14.84 -10.55
N CYS A 320 -10.22 16.12 -10.21
CA CYS A 320 -9.14 16.71 -9.41
C CYS A 320 -9.45 16.76 -7.92
N VAL A 321 -10.68 16.42 -7.55
CA VAL A 321 -11.16 16.44 -6.18
C VAL A 321 -11.17 15.01 -5.65
N TRP A 322 -10.55 14.87 -4.50
CA TRP A 322 -10.31 13.63 -3.80
C TRP A 322 -11.13 13.64 -2.52
N ALA A 323 -11.91 12.59 -2.27
CA ALA A 323 -12.80 12.58 -1.12
C ALA A 323 -13.04 11.16 -0.56
N VAL A 324 -13.19 11.08 0.76
CA VAL A 324 -13.61 9.88 1.48
C VAL A 324 -14.86 10.22 2.27
N LYS A 325 -15.98 9.52 2.01
CA LYS A 325 -17.25 9.72 2.71
C LYS A 325 -17.09 9.39 4.21
N GLN A 326 -17.80 10.13 5.06
CA GLN A 326 -17.73 9.96 6.50
C GLN A 326 -18.10 8.54 6.99
N ASP A 327 -19.22 7.97 6.54
CA ASP A 327 -19.62 6.62 6.97
C ASP A 327 -18.65 5.54 6.46
N SER A 328 -18.11 5.75 5.26
CA SER A 328 -17.10 4.87 4.68
C SER A 328 -15.80 4.87 5.50
N TRP A 329 -15.34 6.06 5.92
CA TRP A 329 -14.19 6.17 6.80
C TRP A 329 -14.45 5.54 8.16
N GLU A 330 -15.63 5.78 8.74
CA GLU A 330 -16.00 5.23 10.04
C GLU A 330 -16.02 3.69 10.01
N GLY A 331 -16.56 3.09 8.96
CA GLY A 331 -16.53 1.63 8.77
C GLY A 331 -15.11 1.07 8.68
N ILE A 332 -14.21 1.74 7.95
CA ILE A 332 -12.79 1.37 7.87
C ILE A 332 -12.12 1.47 9.24
N ARG A 333 -12.36 2.57 9.96
CA ARG A 333 -11.77 2.84 11.28
C ARG A 333 -12.22 1.81 12.32
N ILE A 334 -13.51 1.48 12.37
CA ILE A 334 -14.05 0.46 13.27
C ILE A 334 -13.42 -0.90 12.93
N MET A 335 -13.41 -1.29 11.65
CA MET A 335 -12.88 -2.58 11.22
C MET A 335 -11.38 -2.73 11.50
N LEU A 336 -10.56 -1.74 11.13
CA LEU A 336 -9.13 -1.75 11.46
C LEU A 336 -8.94 -1.74 12.97
N GLY A 337 -9.85 -1.09 13.69
CA GLY A 337 -9.85 -1.09 15.13
C GLY A 337 -10.05 -2.46 15.76
N ASP A 338 -11.09 -3.16 15.32
CA ASP A 338 -11.41 -4.52 15.77
C ASP A 338 -10.33 -5.52 15.34
N LEU A 339 -9.72 -5.33 14.16
CA LEU A 339 -8.71 -6.24 13.63
C LEU A 339 -7.34 -6.05 14.26
N LEU A 340 -6.91 -4.81 14.51
CA LEU A 340 -5.62 -4.51 15.14
C LEU A 340 -5.71 -4.60 16.67
N GLY A 341 -6.92 -4.72 17.19
CA GLY A 341 -7.20 -4.41 18.57
C GLY A 341 -7.28 -5.60 19.51
N GLY A 342 -6.47 -5.59 20.57
CA GLY A 342 -6.57 -6.57 21.66
C GLY A 342 -6.04 -7.95 21.30
N ASP A 343 -5.47 -8.09 20.10
CA ASP A 343 -4.80 -9.31 19.67
C ASP A 343 -3.46 -9.48 20.41
N LEU A 344 -3.20 -10.69 20.87
CA LEU A 344 -1.97 -11.05 21.57
C LEU A 344 -1.24 -12.10 20.76
N MET A 345 0.09 -12.00 20.78
CA MET A 345 0.95 -13.06 20.26
C MET A 345 1.76 -13.68 21.40
N SER A 346 1.71 -15.01 21.44
CA SER A 346 2.49 -15.81 22.38
C SER A 346 3.61 -16.52 21.63
N ASN A 347 4.78 -16.60 22.26
CA ASN A 347 5.86 -17.48 21.83
C ASN A 347 6.37 -18.29 23.03
N ALA A 348 6.99 -19.44 22.81
CA ALA A 348 7.77 -20.14 23.82
C ALA A 348 9.26 -19.81 23.59
N PHE A 349 10.04 -19.61 24.66
CA PHE A 349 11.42 -19.05 24.63
C PHE A 349 12.42 -20.00 23.93
N GLU A 350 11.97 -21.20 23.55
CA GLU A 350 12.80 -22.32 23.11
C GLU A 350 12.54 -22.79 21.67
N TYR A 351 11.63 -22.16 20.93
CA TYR A 351 11.25 -22.65 19.61
C TYR A 351 11.41 -21.58 18.50
N PRO A 352 11.74 -22.00 17.26
CA PRO A 352 11.89 -21.11 16.11
C PRO A 352 10.64 -20.26 15.89
N ALA A 353 10.75 -19.10 15.22
CA ALA A 353 9.62 -18.18 14.96
C ALA A 353 8.33 -18.86 14.43
N SER A 354 8.44 -20.05 13.83
CA SER A 354 7.34 -20.95 13.45
C SER A 354 6.47 -21.48 14.61
N SER A 355 6.87 -21.35 15.87
CA SER A 355 6.10 -21.75 17.06
C SER A 355 5.28 -20.63 17.70
N THR A 356 5.31 -19.43 17.12
CA THR A 356 4.48 -18.32 17.56
C THR A 356 3.00 -18.66 17.36
N THR A 357 2.15 -18.33 18.34
CA THR A 357 0.68 -18.42 18.20
C THR A 357 0.07 -17.03 18.28
N GLY A 358 -0.95 -16.78 17.45
CA GLY A 358 -1.54 -15.47 17.23
C GLY A 358 -1.90 -15.25 15.75
N PRO A 359 -2.45 -14.08 15.39
CA PRO A 359 -2.84 -13.77 14.02
C PRO A 359 -1.65 -13.80 13.05
N PRO A 360 -1.81 -14.30 11.80
CA PRO A 360 -0.71 -14.37 10.83
C PRO A 360 -0.07 -13.02 10.51
N TRP A 361 -0.88 -11.97 10.39
CA TRP A 361 -0.40 -10.61 10.13
C TRP A 361 0.51 -10.09 11.25
N LEU A 362 0.17 -10.45 12.49
CA LEU A 362 0.93 -10.09 13.69
C LEU A 362 2.31 -10.74 13.71
N LYS A 363 2.36 -12.02 13.31
CA LYS A 363 3.60 -12.79 13.23
C LYS A 363 4.54 -12.22 12.18
N ARG A 364 3.99 -11.81 11.05
CA ARG A 364 4.75 -11.17 9.97
C ARG A 364 5.31 -9.82 10.40
N MET A 365 4.49 -8.99 11.05
CA MET A 365 4.97 -7.72 11.60
C MET A 365 6.08 -7.90 12.64
N TYR A 366 5.99 -8.94 13.48
CA TYR A 366 7.05 -9.30 14.42
C TYR A 366 8.30 -9.88 13.75
N SER A 367 8.18 -10.61 12.64
CA SER A 367 9.34 -11.20 11.94
C SER A 367 10.11 -10.22 11.08
N ASP A 368 9.43 -9.19 10.58
CA ASP A 368 9.99 -8.16 9.71
C ASP A 368 10.55 -6.96 10.50
N GLY A 369 10.23 -6.88 11.81
CA GLY A 369 10.85 -5.99 12.81
C GLY A 369 11.94 -6.67 13.62
#